data_AF-A0A7S2AVC5-F1
#
_entry.id   AF-A0A7S2AVC5-F1
#
_cell.length_a   1.000
_cell.length_b   1.000
_cell.length_c   1.000
_cell.angle_alpha   90.00
_cell.angle_beta   90.00
_cell.angle_gamma   90.00
#
_symmetry.space_group_name_H-M   'P 1'
#
loop_
_entity.id
_entity.type
_entity.pdbx_description
1 polymer ?
#
loop_
_entity_poly.entity_id
_entity_poly.type
_entity_poly.pdbx_seq_one_letter_code
_entity_poly.pdbx_strand_id
1 'polypeptide(L)'
;TTRKGLGSFVRVNPVNNSSIAYMGVSKHLLASIGNIDDVVVPNTFVPRGEHVASLVWHGVVDSECDEMYHSLWTSVHNQTSNISLPFACRVLKVSDAAADLADAGEPFLSVEVNHDDVIEALRTGELTRAL
;
A
#
# COMPACT_ATOMS: atom_id res chain seq x y z
N THR A 1 2.14 -11.71 -13.25
CA THR A 1 1.28 -10.60 -13.71
C THR A 1 1.23 -9.56 -12.61
N THR A 2 2.04 -8.50 -12.71
CA THR A 2 2.12 -7.42 -11.71
C THR A 2 0.87 -6.57 -11.84
N ARG A 3 -0.16 -6.83 -11.01
CA ARG A 3 -1.39 -6.03 -11.03
C ARG A 3 -1.06 -4.59 -10.63
N LYS A 4 -1.40 -3.67 -11.53
CA LYS A 4 -1.35 -2.21 -11.38
C LYS A 4 -2.17 -1.78 -10.17
N GLY A 5 -1.60 -0.90 -9.34
CA GLY A 5 -2.27 -0.17 -8.28
C GLY A 5 -2.80 -1.08 -7.17
N LEU A 6 -1.96 -1.37 -6.17
CA LEU A 6 -2.46 -1.94 -4.93
C LEU A 6 -3.37 -0.90 -4.31
N GLY A 7 -4.69 -1.16 -4.30
CA GLY A 7 -5.76 -0.35 -3.69
C GLY A 7 -5.48 0.01 -2.24
N SER A 8 -4.52 0.90 -2.07
CA SER A 8 -3.97 1.46 -0.86
C SER A 8 -4.36 2.92 -0.88
N PHE A 9 -4.54 3.49 0.30
CA PHE A 9 -4.95 4.89 0.39
C PHE A 9 -3.90 5.66 1.16
N VAL A 10 -3.73 6.92 0.76
CA VAL A 10 -2.90 7.89 1.46
C VAL A 10 -3.82 9.01 1.92
N ARG A 11 -3.96 9.20 3.23
CA ARG A 11 -4.64 10.36 3.81
C ARG A 11 -3.58 11.35 4.27
N VAL A 12 -3.55 12.52 3.65
CA VAL A 12 -2.59 13.57 4.01
C VAL A 12 -3.27 14.56 4.94
N ASN A 13 -2.71 14.73 6.15
CA ASN A 13 -3.06 15.81 7.05
C ASN A 13 -1.95 16.88 6.99
N PRO A 14 -2.24 18.11 6.54
CA PRO A 14 -1.27 19.19 6.58
C PRO A 14 -1.00 19.61 8.04
N VAL A 15 0.27 19.66 8.44
CA VAL A 15 0.71 20.11 9.76
C VAL A 15 1.89 21.07 9.59
N ASN A 16 1.61 22.38 9.50
CA ASN A 16 2.62 23.43 9.22
C ASN A 16 3.32 23.22 7.84
N ASN A 17 4.64 23.39 7.76
CA ASN A 17 5.47 23.20 6.55
C ASN A 17 5.73 21.73 6.18
N SER A 18 5.20 20.78 6.95
CA SER A 18 5.32 19.34 6.73
C SER A 18 3.94 18.71 6.66
N SER A 19 3.78 17.68 5.84
CA SER A 19 2.53 16.92 5.79
C SER A 19 2.74 15.54 6.39
N ILE A 20 1.77 15.08 7.19
CA ILE A 20 1.75 13.70 7.68
C ILE A 20 0.80 12.92 6.79
N ALA A 21 1.33 11.93 6.09
CA ALA A 21 0.56 10.98 5.31
C ALA A 21 0.32 9.71 6.13
N TYR A 22 -0.94 9.27 6.19
CA TYR A 22 -1.35 8.00 6.75
C TYR A 22 -1.64 7.02 5.62
N MET A 23 -1.02 5.85 5.68
CA MET A 23 -1.16 4.82 4.68
C MET A 23 -1.90 3.61 5.25
N GLY A 24 -2.79 3.07 4.44
CA GLY A 24 -3.56 1.88 4.76
C GLY A 24 -3.95 1.10 3.51
N VAL A 25 -4.47 -0.10 3.73
CA VAL A 25 -5.05 -0.93 2.67
C VAL A 25 -6.54 -0.68 2.61
N SER A 26 -7.10 -0.52 1.41
CA SER A 26 -8.55 -0.38 1.26
C SER A 26 -9.26 -1.70 1.56
N LYS A 27 -10.48 -1.61 2.11
CA LYS A 27 -11.34 -2.79 2.34
C LYS A 27 -11.60 -3.61 1.07
N HIS A 28 -11.61 -2.94 -0.08
CA HIS A 28 -11.78 -3.62 -1.36
C HIS A 28 -10.57 -4.47 -1.73
N LEU A 29 -9.35 -3.99 -1.44
CA LEU A 29 -8.15 -4.79 -1.66
C LEU A 29 -8.11 -5.99 -0.72
N LEU A 30 -8.43 -5.83 0.56
CA LEU A 30 -8.50 -6.95 1.53
C LEU A 30 -9.46 -8.04 1.09
N ALA A 31 -10.63 -7.66 0.57
CA ALA A 31 -11.58 -8.62 0.01
C ALA A 31 -11.00 -9.39 -1.20
N SER A 32 -10.01 -8.83 -1.90
CA SER A 32 -9.37 -9.45 -3.08
C SER A 32 -8.09 -10.21 -2.77
N ILE A 33 -7.29 -9.77 -1.79
CA ILE A 33 -6.00 -10.41 -1.46
C ILE A 33 -6.14 -11.37 -0.27
N GLY A 34 -7.17 -11.22 0.55
CA GLY A 34 -7.32 -11.95 1.81
C GLY A 34 -6.61 -11.24 2.96
N ASN A 35 -5.96 -12.02 3.82
CA ASN A 35 -5.38 -11.52 5.06
C ASN A 35 -3.92 -11.10 4.88
N ILE A 36 -3.55 -10.04 5.60
CA ILE A 36 -2.17 -9.56 5.65
C ILE A 36 -1.49 -10.20 6.87
N ASP A 37 -0.40 -10.91 6.61
CA ASP A 37 0.40 -11.59 7.63
C ASP A 37 1.42 -10.65 8.26
N ASP A 38 2.03 -9.79 7.45
CA ASP A 38 3.11 -8.91 7.91
C ASP A 38 3.24 -7.63 7.06
N VAL A 39 3.80 -6.59 7.65
CA VAL A 39 4.11 -5.31 7.01
C VAL A 39 5.58 -4.97 7.27
N VAL A 40 6.40 -5.11 6.23
CA VAL A 40 7.83 -4.86 6.28
C VAL A 40 8.14 -3.45 5.79
N VAL A 41 8.85 -2.66 6.59
CA VAL A 41 9.34 -1.33 6.20
C VAL A 41 10.87 -1.38 6.05
N PRO A 42 11.41 -1.20 4.84
CA PRO A 42 12.83 -1.45 4.58
C PRO A 42 13.74 -0.33 5.14
N ASN A 43 13.29 0.93 5.09
CA ASN A 43 14.11 2.08 5.44
C ASN A 43 13.28 3.14 6.16
N THR A 44 13.92 3.89 7.06
CA THR A 44 13.29 5.02 7.76
C THR A 44 13.17 6.26 6.85
N PHE A 45 14.06 6.40 5.87
CA PHE A 45 13.96 7.43 4.83
C PHE A 45 13.87 6.73 3.47
N VAL A 46 12.86 7.07 2.69
CA VAL A 46 12.55 6.43 1.43
C VAL A 46 12.59 7.50 0.34
N PRO A 47 13.48 7.38 -0.66
CA PRO A 47 13.54 8.32 -1.76
C PRO A 47 12.36 8.14 -2.72
N ARG A 48 12.13 9.13 -3.58
CA ARG A 48 11.04 9.14 -4.56
C ARG A 48 11.05 7.87 -5.43
N GLY A 49 9.90 7.22 -5.54
CA GLY A 49 9.70 6.05 -6.40
C GLY A 49 10.17 4.72 -5.80
N GLU A 50 10.80 4.73 -4.63
CA GLU A 50 11.10 3.49 -3.91
C GLU A 50 9.91 2.97 -3.09
N HIS A 51 9.99 1.69 -2.74
CA HIS A 51 8.97 1.04 -1.93
C HIS A 51 9.10 1.46 -0.47
N VAL A 52 8.02 2.01 0.07
CA VAL A 52 7.92 2.48 1.45
C VAL A 52 7.61 1.33 2.39
N ALA A 53 6.78 0.39 1.94
CA ALA A 53 6.42 -0.80 2.70
C ALA A 53 6.16 -1.97 1.76
N SER A 54 6.38 -3.18 2.26
CA SER A 54 6.03 -4.44 1.61
C SER A 54 5.03 -5.17 2.49
N LEU A 55 3.88 -5.50 1.92
CA LEU A 55 2.84 -6.29 2.57
C LEU A 55 3.06 -7.76 2.24
N VAL A 56 3.18 -8.59 3.26
CA VAL A 56 3.15 -10.05 3.12
C VAL A 56 1.73 -10.51 3.39
N TRP A 57 1.14 -11.25 2.47
CA TRP A 57 -0.27 -11.66 2.55
C TRP A 57 -0.49 -13.07 2.03
N HIS A 58 -1.62 -13.65 2.46
CA HIS A 58 -2.14 -14.89 1.95
C HIS A 58 -3.62 -14.76 1.60
N GLY A 59 -4.02 -15.50 0.57
CA GLY A 59 -5.40 -15.55 0.17
C GLY A 59 -5.60 -16.35 -1.08
N VAL A 60 -6.68 -16.07 -1.78
CA VAL A 60 -7.10 -16.88 -2.93
C VAL A 60 -7.10 -16.00 -4.17
N VAL A 61 -6.27 -16.36 -5.14
CA VAL A 61 -6.19 -15.65 -6.41
C VAL A 61 -6.80 -16.48 -7.52
N ASP A 62 -7.40 -15.78 -8.48
CA ASP A 62 -7.88 -16.39 -9.70
C ASP A 62 -6.66 -16.75 -10.58
N SER A 63 -6.50 -18.04 -10.87
CA SER A 63 -5.50 -18.52 -11.82
C SER A 63 -6.00 -18.23 -13.23
N GLU A 64 -5.23 -17.49 -14.04
CA GLU A 64 -5.48 -17.32 -15.47
C GLU A 64 -5.38 -18.71 -16.14
N CYS A 65 -6.49 -19.42 -16.21
CA CYS A 65 -6.59 -20.69 -16.93
C CYS A 65 -7.22 -20.39 -18.29
N ASP A 66 -6.45 -20.70 -19.34
CA ASP A 66 -6.83 -20.47 -20.72
C ASP A 66 -8.03 -21.35 -21.11
N GLU A 67 -9.01 -20.69 -21.71
CA GLU A 67 -10.07 -21.21 -22.59
C GLU A 67 -10.73 -22.55 -22.19
N MET A 68 -11.74 -22.50 -21.31
CA MET A 68 -13.14 -22.70 -21.74
C MET A 68 -14.12 -22.80 -20.56
N TYR A 69 -13.78 -23.40 -19.43
CA TYR A 69 -14.70 -23.50 -18.29
C TYR A 69 -13.91 -23.69 -16.98
N HIS A 70 -14.18 -22.81 -16.00
CA HIS A 70 -13.71 -22.80 -14.60
C HIS A 70 -12.52 -21.86 -14.27
N SER A 71 -12.83 -20.78 -13.55
CA SER A 71 -11.86 -20.10 -12.67
C SER A 71 -11.36 -21.10 -11.64
N LEU A 72 -10.07 -21.43 -11.68
CA LEU A 72 -9.41 -22.21 -10.64
C LEU A 72 -8.86 -21.25 -9.59
N TRP A 73 -9.54 -21.22 -8.46
CA TRP A 73 -9.12 -20.47 -7.29
C TRP A 73 -7.93 -21.18 -6.65
N THR A 74 -6.76 -20.53 -6.65
CA THR A 74 -5.54 -21.08 -6.04
C THR A 74 -5.24 -20.31 -4.76
N SER A 75 -5.04 -21.05 -3.67
CA SER A 75 -4.53 -20.47 -2.42
C SER A 75 -3.05 -20.11 -2.60
N VAL A 76 -2.73 -18.85 -2.37
CA VAL A 76 -1.36 -18.33 -2.39
C VAL A 76 -0.98 -17.89 -0.98
N HIS A 77 0.26 -18.20 -0.62
CA HIS A 77 0.86 -17.86 0.67
C HIS A 77 2.15 -17.08 0.43
N ASN A 78 2.53 -16.25 1.40
CA ASN A 78 3.74 -15.42 1.37
C ASN A 78 3.85 -14.54 0.12
N GLN A 79 2.72 -14.07 -0.42
CA GLN A 79 2.76 -13.11 -1.52
C GLN A 79 3.19 -11.77 -0.99
N THR A 80 4.06 -11.09 -1.73
CA THR A 80 4.57 -9.78 -1.37
C THR A 80 4.03 -8.73 -2.31
N SER A 81 3.45 -7.69 -1.74
CA SER A 81 2.92 -6.54 -2.46
C SER A 81 3.59 -5.27 -1.96
N ASN A 82 4.25 -4.55 -2.87
CA ASN A 82 4.97 -3.35 -2.49
C ASN A 82 4.09 -2.11 -2.61
N ILE A 83 4.22 -1.20 -1.65
CA ILE A 83 3.61 0.13 -1.67
C ILE A 83 4.72 1.14 -1.91
N SER A 84 4.57 1.96 -2.95
CA SER A 84 5.50 3.04 -3.30
C SER A 84 4.79 4.39 -3.24
N LEU A 85 5.53 5.44 -2.90
CA LEU A 85 5.04 6.81 -2.99
C LEU A 85 5.75 7.56 -4.14
N PRO A 86 5.06 8.48 -4.83
CA PRO A 86 5.63 9.24 -5.94
C PRO A 86 6.54 10.38 -5.47
N PHE A 87 6.87 10.48 -4.19
CA PHE A 87 7.74 11.48 -3.60
C PHE A 87 8.57 10.87 -2.46
N ALA A 88 9.61 11.58 -2.03
CA ALA A 88 10.42 11.15 -0.90
C ALA A 88 9.64 11.30 0.42
N CYS A 89 9.82 10.35 1.33
CA CYS A 89 9.16 10.38 2.63
C CYS A 89 10.05 9.83 3.75
N ARG A 90 9.75 10.24 4.98
CA ARG A 90 10.35 9.69 6.20
C ARG A 90 9.31 8.91 6.97
N VAL A 91 9.57 7.64 7.25
CA VAL A 91 8.68 6.81 8.07
C VAL A 91 8.76 7.27 9.52
N LEU A 92 7.60 7.63 10.09
CA LEU A 92 7.49 8.09 11.47
C LEU A 92 7.11 6.95 12.41
N LYS A 93 6.09 6.19 12.03
CA LYS A 93 5.55 5.12 12.87
C LYS A 93 4.95 4.01 12.02
N VAL A 94 5.32 2.79 12.36
CA VAL A 94 4.60 1.57 11.98
C VAL A 94 3.78 1.16 13.19
N SER A 95 2.51 0.82 13.01
CA SER A 95 1.71 0.29 14.11
C SER A 95 2.17 -1.12 14.46
N ASP A 96 2.34 -1.43 15.75
CA ASP A 96 2.68 -2.79 16.20
C ASP A 96 1.59 -3.81 15.86
N ALA A 97 0.35 -3.34 15.68
CA ALA A 97 -0.80 -4.12 15.21
C ALA A 97 -1.05 -3.92 13.70
N ALA A 98 0.00 -3.73 12.90
CA ALA A 98 -0.15 -3.41 11.47
C ALA A 98 -0.94 -4.47 10.70
N ALA A 99 -0.74 -5.76 11.00
CA ALA A 99 -1.51 -6.85 10.39
C ALA A 99 -3.01 -6.76 10.72
N ASP A 100 -3.36 -6.59 12.00
CA ASP A 100 -4.75 -6.50 12.47
C ASP A 100 -5.46 -5.24 11.98
N LEU A 101 -4.73 -4.11 11.94
CA LEU A 101 -5.27 -2.84 11.43
C LEU A 101 -5.45 -2.87 9.91
N ALA A 102 -4.57 -3.55 9.21
CA ALA A 102 -4.69 -3.71 7.78
C ALA A 102 -5.96 -4.49 7.44
N ASP A 103 -6.31 -5.54 8.19
CA ASP A 103 -7.59 -6.27 8.04
C ASP A 103 -8.83 -5.40 8.33
N ALA A 104 -8.71 -4.46 9.27
CA ALA A 104 -9.79 -3.50 9.57
C ALA A 104 -9.96 -2.40 8.50
N GLY A 105 -9.03 -2.26 7.55
CA GLY A 105 -8.97 -1.15 6.61
C GLY A 105 -8.56 0.18 7.27
N GLU A 106 -7.90 0.10 8.41
CA GLU A 106 -7.36 1.24 9.16
C GLU A 106 -5.92 1.55 8.71
N PRO A 107 -5.45 2.80 8.87
CA PRO A 107 -4.07 3.14 8.55
C PRO A 107 -3.10 2.46 9.52
N PHE A 108 -2.12 1.74 8.98
CA PHE A 108 -1.10 1.02 9.76
C PHE A 108 0.28 1.69 9.72
N LEU A 109 0.48 2.67 8.82
CA LEU A 109 1.75 3.37 8.64
C LEU A 109 1.53 4.88 8.60
N SER A 110 2.39 5.64 9.27
CA SER A 110 2.47 7.09 9.13
C SER A 110 3.85 7.54 8.65
N VAL A 111 3.84 8.46 7.69
CA VAL A 111 5.03 9.00 7.05
C VAL A 111 4.96 10.52 7.02
N GLU A 112 6.11 11.16 7.18
CA GLU A 112 6.31 12.58 6.98
C GLU A 112 6.75 12.84 5.55
N VAL A 113 6.13 13.82 4.93
CA VAL A 113 6.31 14.18 3.53
C VAL A 113 6.40 15.69 3.39
N ASN A 114 7.13 16.14 2.37
CA ASN A 114 7.18 17.56 2.03
C ASN A 114 5.82 18.00 1.47
N HIS A 115 5.29 19.12 1.96
CA HIS A 115 3.97 19.62 1.58
C HIS A 115 3.89 19.96 0.08
N ASP A 116 4.94 20.57 -0.46
CA ASP A 116 4.97 21.00 -1.86
C ASP A 116 4.96 19.80 -2.83
N ASP A 117 5.73 18.76 -2.51
CA ASP A 117 5.80 17.53 -3.32
C ASP A 117 4.45 16.80 -3.35
N VAL A 118 3.71 16.82 -2.24
CA VAL A 118 2.35 16.25 -2.17
C VAL A 118 1.38 17.04 -3.05
N ILE A 119 1.42 18.37 -3.01
CA ILE A 119 0.57 19.22 -3.84
C ILE A 119 0.87 18.95 -5.32
N GLU A 120 2.14 18.83 -5.70
CA GLU A 120 2.53 18.53 -7.07
C GLU A 120 2.05 17.13 -7.50
N ALA A 121 2.21 16.11 -6.66
CA ALA A 121 1.74 14.76 -6.93
C ALA A 121 0.21 14.66 -7.04
N LEU A 122 -0.54 15.45 -6.26
CA LEU A 122 -1.98 15.57 -6.36
C LEU A 122 -2.41 16.29 -7.65
N ARG A 123 -1.72 17.37 -8.03
CA ARG A 123 -2.00 18.13 -9.27
C ARG A 123 -1.76 17.32 -10.52
N THR A 124 -0.68 16.54 -10.54
CA THR A 124 -0.30 15.68 -11.68
C THR A 124 -1.08 14.37 -11.73
N GLY A 125 -1.80 14.04 -10.65
CA GLY A 125 -2.50 12.76 -10.51
C GLY A 125 -1.55 11.56 -10.35
N GLU A 126 -0.26 11.79 -10.10
CA GLU A 126 0.72 10.73 -9.84
C GLU A 126 0.36 9.93 -8.59
N LEU A 127 -0.20 10.59 -7.57
CA LEU A 127 -0.63 9.92 -6.33
C LEU A 127 -1.69 8.84 -6.59
N THR A 128 -2.67 9.14 -7.45
CA THR A 128 -3.77 8.21 -7.79
C THR A 128 -3.33 7.08 -8.73
N ARG A 129 -2.16 7.22 -9.38
CA ARG A 129 -1.59 6.19 -10.26
C ARG A 129 -0.59 5.28 -9.55
N ALA A 130 0.05 5.79 -8.50
CA ALA A 130 1.01 5.05 -7.67
C ALA A 130 0.32 4.12 -6.66
N LEU A 131 -0.91 4.46 -6.27
CA LEU A 131 -1.84 3.66 -5.49
C LEU A 131 -2.74 2.83 -6.40
#